data_AF-A0A0F9LBV4-F1
#
_entry.id   AF-A0A0F9LBV4-F1
#
_cell.length_a   1.000
_cell.length_b   1.000
_cell.length_c   1.000
_cell.angle_alpha   90.00
_cell.angle_beta   90.00
_cell.angle_gamma   90.00
#
_symmetry.space_group_name_H-M   'P 1'
#
loop_
_entity.id
_entity.type
_entity.pdbx_description
1 polymer ?
#
loop_
_entity_poly.entity_id
_entity_poly.type
_entity_poly.pdbx_seq_one_letter_code
_entity_poly.pdbx_strand_id
1 'polypeptide(L)'
;MEMNLIYHRAHHFSQTKGGCFEDLVQEGAVACLEAELSYDPTKHTKLSTWIWWSIERRMRVFCEREARTPHYFEEPPDLPDNRDVIEFLDFMDSIPHDVQVVYSLALLDPKEYAGRNPYECHRMMKETLRGIGWTIDRAHEAIQDAKYWINNTSPTLTRSVQTKATT
;
A
#
# COMPACT_ATOMS: atom_id res chain seq x y z
N MET A 1 -5.11 -28.54 -23.89
CA MET A 1 -3.77 -27.91 -24.04
C MET A 1 -3.84 -26.40 -23.78
N GLU A 2 -5.03 -25.84 -23.92
CA GLU A 2 -5.39 -24.43 -23.82
C GLU A 2 -5.35 -23.91 -22.37
N MET A 3 -5.67 -24.74 -21.37
CA MET A 3 -5.66 -24.31 -19.97
C MET A 3 -4.27 -23.85 -19.51
N ASN A 4 -3.19 -24.55 -19.86
CA ASN A 4 -1.83 -24.10 -19.49
C ASN A 4 -1.51 -22.72 -20.10
N LEU A 5 -1.98 -22.47 -21.33
CA LEU A 5 -1.83 -21.15 -21.96
C LEU A 5 -2.60 -20.08 -21.19
N ILE A 6 -3.87 -20.36 -20.83
CA ILE A 6 -4.71 -19.44 -20.06
C ILE A 6 -4.06 -19.13 -18.70
N TYR A 7 -3.64 -20.15 -17.94
CA TYR A 7 -2.98 -19.98 -16.64
C TYR A 7 -1.69 -19.13 -16.74
N HIS A 8 -0.83 -19.42 -17.72
CA HIS A 8 0.39 -18.64 -17.91
C HIS A 8 0.12 -17.19 -18.33
N ARG A 9 -0.87 -16.95 -19.19
CA ARG A 9 -1.25 -15.56 -19.56
C ARG A 9 -1.91 -14.85 -18.39
N ALA A 10 -2.84 -15.48 -17.68
CA ALA A 10 -3.48 -14.89 -16.51
C ALA A 10 -2.46 -14.49 -15.45
N HIS A 11 -1.48 -15.37 -15.16
CA HIS A 11 -0.39 -15.07 -14.23
C HIS A 11 0.47 -13.91 -14.72
N HIS A 12 0.81 -13.87 -16.01
CA HIS A 12 1.55 -12.73 -16.56
C HIS A 12 0.76 -11.42 -16.45
N PHE A 13 -0.54 -11.43 -16.74
CA PHE A 13 -1.39 -10.24 -16.67
C PHE A 13 -1.59 -9.74 -15.23
N SER A 14 -1.85 -10.63 -14.28
CA SER A 14 -1.99 -10.24 -12.86
C SER A 14 -0.72 -9.57 -12.33
N GLN A 15 0.46 -10.03 -12.76
CA GLN A 15 1.74 -9.43 -12.36
C GLN A 15 2.08 -8.12 -13.08
N THR A 16 1.62 -7.91 -14.31
CA THR A 16 2.07 -6.78 -15.15
C THR A 16 1.05 -5.67 -15.34
N LYS A 17 -0.25 -6.00 -15.34
CA LYS A 17 -1.35 -5.06 -15.59
C LYS A 17 -2.34 -4.97 -14.44
N GLY A 18 -2.18 -5.81 -13.42
CA GLY A 18 -3.14 -5.97 -12.33
C GLY A 18 -4.34 -6.81 -12.74
N GLY A 19 -5.31 -6.88 -11.83
CA GLY A 19 -6.51 -7.70 -11.94
C GLY A 19 -6.40 -9.02 -11.18
N CYS A 20 -7.54 -9.48 -10.68
CA CYS A 20 -7.67 -10.74 -9.95
C CYS A 20 -7.29 -11.92 -10.85
N PHE A 21 -6.41 -12.80 -10.35
CA PHE A 21 -5.90 -13.93 -11.14
C PHE A 21 -7.02 -14.89 -11.56
N GLU A 22 -7.92 -15.19 -10.63
CA GLU A 22 -9.07 -16.06 -10.84
C GLU A 22 -10.00 -15.51 -11.93
N ASP A 23 -10.27 -14.21 -11.92
CA ASP A 23 -11.12 -13.56 -12.92
C ASP A 23 -10.45 -13.55 -14.29
N LEU A 24 -9.12 -13.32 -14.34
CA LEU A 24 -8.35 -13.42 -15.57
C LEU A 24 -8.38 -14.84 -16.15
N VAL A 25 -8.30 -15.88 -15.31
CA VAL A 25 -8.45 -17.28 -15.75
C VAL A 25 -9.84 -17.51 -16.36
N GLN A 26 -10.90 -17.00 -15.72
CA GLN A 26 -12.27 -17.12 -16.23
C GLN A 26 -12.45 -16.40 -17.58
N GLU A 27 -12.00 -15.15 -17.68
CA GLU A 27 -12.08 -14.37 -18.93
C GLU A 27 -11.25 -15.03 -20.06
N GLY A 28 -10.09 -15.62 -19.72
CA GLY A 28 -9.31 -16.41 -20.66
C GLY A 28 -10.03 -17.67 -21.15
N ALA A 29 -10.73 -18.38 -20.28
CA ALA A 29 -11.53 -19.54 -20.64
C ALA A 29 -12.70 -19.17 -21.57
N VAL A 30 -13.41 -18.08 -21.25
CA VAL A 30 -14.49 -17.55 -22.10
C VAL A 30 -13.95 -17.17 -23.48
N ALA A 31 -12.84 -16.44 -23.54
CA ALA A 31 -12.23 -16.05 -24.81
C ALA A 31 -11.77 -17.25 -25.65
N CYS A 32 -11.31 -18.32 -25.01
CA CYS A 32 -10.93 -19.55 -25.71
C CYS A 32 -12.14 -20.21 -26.37
N LEU A 33 -13.26 -20.35 -25.65
CA LEU A 33 -14.50 -20.92 -26.19
C LEU A 33 -15.06 -20.05 -27.33
N GLU A 34 -15.09 -18.72 -27.15
CA GLU A 34 -15.50 -17.79 -28.21
C GLU A 34 -14.61 -17.87 -29.44
N ALA A 35 -13.29 -18.05 -29.26
CA ALA A 35 -12.33 -18.17 -30.35
C ALA A 35 -12.51 -19.46 -31.15
N GLU A 36 -12.79 -20.59 -30.50
CA GLU A 36 -13.07 -21.86 -31.17
C GLU A 36 -14.34 -21.78 -32.02
N LEU A 37 -15.39 -21.14 -31.52
CA LEU A 37 -16.65 -20.97 -32.25
C LEU A 37 -16.56 -19.99 -33.41
N SER A 38 -15.71 -18.97 -33.30
CA SER A 38 -15.55 -17.91 -34.31
C SER A 38 -14.38 -18.13 -35.27
N TYR A 39 -13.64 -19.23 -35.13
CA TYR A 39 -12.48 -19.52 -35.94
C TYR A 39 -12.86 -19.77 -37.40
N ASP A 40 -12.14 -19.10 -38.29
CA ASP A 40 -12.31 -19.22 -39.73
C ASP A 40 -10.99 -19.70 -40.37
N PRO A 41 -10.93 -20.96 -40.85
CA PRO A 41 -9.72 -21.52 -41.44
C PRO A 41 -9.33 -20.86 -42.77
N THR A 42 -10.23 -20.11 -43.41
CA THR A 42 -9.95 -19.41 -44.68
C THR A 42 -9.04 -18.20 -44.49
N LYS A 43 -8.89 -17.70 -43.25
CA LYS A 43 -8.05 -16.53 -42.91
C LYS A 43 -6.57 -16.85 -42.74
N HIS A 44 -6.12 -18.04 -43.18
CA HIS A 44 -4.72 -18.48 -43.16
C HIS A 44 -4.00 -18.34 -41.81
N THR A 45 -4.74 -18.37 -40.70
CA THR A 45 -4.22 -18.26 -39.34
C THR A 45 -4.43 -19.59 -38.64
N LYS A 46 -3.44 -20.10 -37.90
CA LYS A 46 -3.61 -21.34 -37.13
C LYS A 46 -4.60 -21.10 -35.99
N LEU A 47 -5.44 -22.10 -35.69
CA LEU A 47 -6.39 -22.04 -34.56
C LEU A 47 -5.72 -21.64 -33.24
N SER A 48 -4.55 -22.21 -32.93
CA SER A 48 -3.80 -21.87 -31.71
C SER A 48 -3.38 -20.40 -31.66
N THR A 49 -2.99 -19.82 -32.81
CA THR A 49 -2.67 -18.40 -32.92
C THR A 49 -3.92 -17.54 -32.72
N TRP A 50 -5.05 -17.95 -33.29
CA TRP A 50 -6.34 -17.25 -33.11
C TRP A 50 -6.82 -17.26 -31.65
N ILE A 51 -6.75 -18.41 -30.99
CA ILE A 51 -7.07 -18.58 -29.56
C ILE A 51 -6.15 -17.68 -28.72
N TRP A 52 -4.84 -17.70 -28.98
CA TRP A 52 -3.88 -16.86 -28.27
C TRP A 52 -4.22 -15.37 -28.37
N TRP A 53 -4.49 -14.88 -29.58
CA TRP A 53 -4.87 -13.49 -29.81
C TRP A 53 -6.18 -13.10 -29.15
N SER A 54 -7.14 -14.01 -29.13
CA SER A 54 -8.45 -13.78 -28.51
C SER A 54 -8.34 -13.67 -26.99
N ILE A 55 -7.60 -14.58 -26.35
CA ILE A 55 -7.29 -14.52 -24.90
C ILE A 55 -6.55 -13.23 -24.57
N GLU A 56 -5.50 -12.91 -25.32
CA GLU A 56 -4.68 -11.71 -25.14
C GLU A 56 -5.51 -10.42 -25.19
N ARG A 57 -6.39 -10.33 -26.19
CA ARG A 57 -7.27 -9.18 -26.36
C ARG A 57 -8.29 -9.09 -25.22
N ARG A 58 -8.94 -10.20 -24.85
CA ARG A 58 -9.95 -10.24 -23.80
C ARG A 58 -9.39 -9.81 -22.46
N MET A 59 -8.28 -10.42 -22.02
CA MET A 59 -7.62 -10.09 -20.75
C MET A 59 -7.15 -8.64 -20.71
N ARG A 60 -6.62 -8.10 -21.82
CA ARG A 60 -6.24 -6.69 -21.90
C ARG A 60 -7.44 -5.76 -21.70
N VAL A 61 -8.53 -6.01 -22.40
CA VAL A 61 -9.76 -5.21 -22.26
C VAL A 61 -10.32 -5.33 -20.85
N PHE A 62 -10.24 -6.52 -20.24
CA PHE A 62 -10.64 -6.73 -18.85
C PHE A 62 -9.82 -5.87 -17.88
N CYS A 63 -8.49 -5.94 -17.91
CA CYS A 63 -7.63 -5.12 -17.05
C CYS A 63 -7.84 -3.63 -17.30
N GLU A 64 -8.00 -3.20 -18.55
CA GLU A 64 -8.29 -1.80 -18.88
C GLU A 64 -9.66 -1.35 -18.34
N ARG A 65 -10.65 -2.25 -18.32
CA ARG A 65 -11.97 -1.98 -17.74
C ARG A 65 -11.90 -1.89 -16.23
N GLU A 66 -11.23 -2.84 -15.56
CA GLU A 66 -11.04 -2.78 -14.10
C GLU A 66 -10.29 -1.52 -13.69
N ALA A 67 -9.18 -1.20 -14.36
CA ALA A 67 -8.41 0.02 -14.07
C ALA A 67 -9.21 1.32 -14.29
N ARG A 68 -10.20 1.32 -15.19
CA ARG A 68 -11.09 2.46 -15.44
C ARG A 68 -12.33 2.47 -14.56
N THR A 69 -12.67 1.34 -13.94
CA THR A 69 -13.78 1.28 -13.00
C THR A 69 -13.21 1.85 -11.71
N PRO A 70 -13.55 3.09 -11.32
CA PRO A 70 -13.19 3.55 -10.00
C PRO A 70 -13.71 2.51 -9.02
N HIS A 71 -12.79 1.88 -8.28
CA HIS A 71 -13.14 1.09 -7.11
C HIS A 71 -13.78 2.07 -6.10
N TYR A 72 -15.03 2.43 -6.32
CA TYR A 72 -15.88 3.17 -5.36
C TYR A 72 -16.23 2.31 -4.14
N PHE A 73 -15.67 1.11 -4.08
CA PHE A 73 -15.61 0.25 -2.91
C PHE A 73 -14.14 -0.08 -2.65
N GLU A 74 -13.32 0.93 -2.37
CA GLU A 74 -12.47 0.75 -1.20
C GLU A 74 -13.46 0.52 -0.06
N GLU A 75 -13.59 -0.73 0.37
CA GLU A 75 -14.07 -1.01 1.72
C GLU A 75 -13.34 0.02 2.59
N PRO A 76 -14.05 0.94 3.26
CA PRO A 76 -13.38 1.99 4.04
C PRO A 76 -12.33 1.25 4.87
N PRO A 77 -11.04 1.65 4.80
CA PRO A 77 -9.98 0.93 5.50
C PRO A 77 -10.52 0.64 6.87
N ASP A 78 -10.55 -0.64 7.28
CA ASP A 78 -11.16 -1.09 8.53
C ASP A 78 -10.92 0.02 9.53
N LEU A 79 -11.99 0.73 9.91
CA LEU A 79 -11.86 1.86 10.82
C LEU A 79 -10.98 1.32 11.95
N PRO A 80 -9.80 1.92 12.20
CA PRO A 80 -8.85 1.36 13.14
C PRO A 80 -9.67 1.03 14.37
N ASP A 81 -9.62 -0.24 14.81
CA ASP A 81 -10.39 -0.71 15.95
C ASP A 81 -10.32 0.41 16.99
N ASN A 82 -11.45 0.91 17.48
CA ASN A 82 -11.45 2.10 18.35
C ASN A 82 -10.41 1.95 19.48
N ARG A 83 -10.08 0.71 19.84
CA ARG A 83 -8.93 0.34 20.65
C ARG A 83 -7.60 0.96 20.23
N ASP A 84 -7.17 0.92 18.97
CA ASP A 84 -5.89 1.48 18.51
C ASP A 84 -5.84 3.01 18.66
N VAL A 85 -6.98 3.68 18.40
CA VAL A 85 -7.12 5.12 18.61
C VAL A 85 -7.09 5.44 20.10
N ILE A 86 -7.80 4.66 20.93
CA ILE A 86 -7.79 4.81 22.39
C ILE A 86 -6.39 4.56 22.96
N GLU A 87 -5.70 3.49 22.55
CA GLU A 87 -4.33 3.17 22.96
C GLU A 87 -3.34 4.29 22.56
N PHE A 88 -3.53 4.89 21.38
CA PHE A 88 -2.72 6.05 20.96
C PHE A 88 -3.00 7.30 21.80
N LEU A 89 -4.26 7.58 22.11
CA LEU A 89 -4.63 8.73 22.97
C LEU A 89 -4.12 8.54 24.40
N ASP A 90 -4.29 7.35 24.98
CA ASP A 90 -3.76 7.00 26.30
C ASP A 90 -2.23 7.12 26.33
N PHE A 91 -1.55 6.70 25.25
CA PHE A 91 -0.11 6.92 25.10
C PHE A 91 0.24 8.42 25.07
N MET A 92 -0.45 9.21 24.24
CA MET A 92 -0.24 10.66 24.12
C MET A 92 -0.52 11.42 25.43
N ASP A 93 -1.40 10.90 26.29
CA ASP A 93 -1.67 11.44 27.62
C ASP A 93 -0.64 10.98 28.67
N SER A 94 0.04 9.84 28.44
CA SER A 94 1.05 9.30 29.36
C SER A 94 2.45 9.92 29.20
N ILE A 95 2.73 10.54 28.05
CA ILE A 95 4.03 11.12 27.74
C ILE A 95 4.21 12.52 28.36
N PRO A 96 5.46 12.93 28.67
CA PRO A 96 5.75 14.29 29.12
C PRO A 96 5.28 15.35 28.11
N HIS A 97 4.77 16.47 28.62
CA HIS A 97 4.20 17.54 27.78
C HIS A 97 5.16 18.04 26.69
N ASP A 98 6.46 18.17 26.99
CA ASP A 98 7.44 18.62 26.01
C ASP A 98 7.60 17.63 24.85
N VAL A 99 7.50 16.33 25.13
CA VAL A 99 7.52 15.27 24.12
C VAL A 99 6.22 15.26 23.30
N GLN A 100 5.09 15.50 23.96
CA GLN A 100 3.77 15.63 23.33
C GLN A 100 3.74 16.76 22.28
N VAL A 101 4.37 17.89 22.58
CA VAL A 101 4.50 19.03 21.65
C VAL A 101 5.33 18.63 20.43
N VAL A 102 6.43 17.90 20.61
CA VAL A 102 7.26 17.41 19.48
C VAL A 102 6.47 16.48 18.57
N TYR A 103 5.72 15.51 19.13
CA TYR A 103 4.86 14.65 18.31
C TYR A 103 3.76 15.42 17.60
N SER A 104 3.12 16.35 18.29
CA SER A 104 2.05 17.17 17.71
C SER A 104 2.56 17.96 16.50
N LEU A 105 3.79 18.51 16.57
CA LEU A 105 4.42 19.18 15.44
C LEU A 105 4.69 18.22 14.28
N ALA A 106 5.19 17.01 14.56
CA ALA A 106 5.46 16.00 13.54
C ALA A 106 4.18 15.51 12.85
N LEU A 107 3.09 15.39 13.61
CA LEU A 107 1.80 14.89 13.14
C LEU A 107 0.96 15.95 12.43
N LEU A 108 1.22 17.24 12.69
CA LEU A 108 0.48 18.34 12.07
C LEU A 108 0.71 18.43 10.55
N ASP A 109 1.96 18.26 10.10
CA ASP A 109 2.29 18.21 8.67
C ASP A 109 3.33 17.11 8.35
N PRO A 110 2.90 15.84 8.26
CA PRO A 110 3.80 14.72 7.99
C PRO A 110 4.48 14.84 6.62
N LYS A 111 3.86 15.54 5.67
CA LYS A 111 4.37 15.68 4.29
C LYS A 111 5.60 16.57 4.24
N GLU A 112 5.70 17.54 5.15
CA GLU A 112 6.86 18.42 5.23
C GLU A 112 8.14 17.65 5.61
N TYR A 113 7.99 16.61 6.43
CA TYR A 113 9.08 15.75 6.89
C TYR A 113 9.31 14.50 6.02
N ALA A 114 8.32 14.10 5.22
CA ALA A 114 8.41 12.93 4.36
C ALA A 114 9.52 13.05 3.31
N GLY A 115 10.36 12.02 3.18
CA GLY A 115 11.44 11.96 2.20
C GLY A 115 12.71 12.77 2.55
N ARG A 116 12.72 13.47 3.68
CA ARG A 116 13.92 14.15 4.21
C ARG A 116 14.76 13.22 5.06
N ASN A 117 16.06 13.53 5.18
CA ASN A 117 16.93 12.80 6.08
C ASN A 117 16.65 13.19 7.56
N PRO A 118 16.95 12.32 8.54
CA PRO A 118 16.65 12.58 9.95
C PRO A 118 17.31 13.85 10.51
N TYR A 119 18.48 14.23 9.99
CA TYR A 119 19.20 15.43 10.44
C TYR A 119 18.45 16.70 10.05
N GLU A 120 17.92 16.76 8.82
CA GLU A 120 17.09 17.88 8.35
C GLU A 120 15.79 17.99 9.15
N CYS A 121 15.11 16.86 9.40
CA CYS A 121 13.89 16.85 10.22
C CYS A 121 14.17 17.39 11.63
N HIS A 122 15.26 16.95 12.25
CA HIS A 122 15.68 17.46 13.57
C HIS A 122 15.97 18.97 13.53
N ARG A 123 16.65 19.46 12.49
CA ARG A 123 16.93 20.89 12.36
C ARG A 123 15.64 21.70 12.23
N MET A 124 14.73 21.27 11.38
CA MET A 124 13.43 21.93 11.15
C MET A 124 12.60 21.96 12.43
N MET A 125 12.49 20.83 13.14
CA MET A 125 11.78 20.77 14.43
C MET A 125 12.39 21.72 15.45
N LYS A 126 13.73 21.80 15.55
CA LYS A 126 14.40 22.76 16.43
C LYS A 126 14.10 24.21 16.05
N GLU A 127 14.07 24.53 14.77
CA GLU A 127 13.74 25.88 14.29
C GLU A 127 12.29 26.25 14.65
N THR A 128 11.35 25.33 14.44
CA THR A 128 9.93 25.53 14.81
C THR A 128 9.75 25.67 16.32
N LEU A 129 10.39 24.82 17.13
CA LEU A 129 10.35 24.90 18.59
C LEU A 129 10.96 26.21 19.11
N ARG A 130 12.02 26.71 18.47
CA ARG A 130 12.56 28.03 18.79
C ARG A 130 11.62 29.16 18.41
N GLY A 131 10.89 29.03 17.30
CA GLY A 131 9.86 29.97 16.86
C GLY A 131 8.74 30.16 17.89
N ILE A 132 8.44 29.12 18.68
CA ILE A 132 7.47 29.16 19.79
C ILE A 132 8.11 29.53 21.15
N GLY A 133 9.38 29.96 21.16
CA GLY A 133 10.06 30.49 22.34
C GLY A 133 10.87 29.49 23.16
N TRP A 134 11.12 28.27 22.65
CA TRP A 134 11.94 27.31 23.37
C TRP A 134 13.44 27.62 23.26
N THR A 135 14.19 27.31 24.32
CA THR A 135 15.65 27.34 24.30
C THR A 135 16.20 26.18 23.47
N ILE A 136 17.44 26.34 22.98
CA ILE A 136 18.11 25.32 22.17
C ILE A 136 18.23 24.00 22.94
N ASP A 137 18.59 24.09 24.22
CA ASP A 137 18.80 22.91 25.07
C ASP A 137 17.49 22.18 25.33
N ARG A 138 16.43 22.89 25.71
CA ARG A 138 15.10 22.30 25.93
C ARG A 138 14.56 21.64 24.66
N ALA A 139 14.68 22.30 23.51
CA ALA A 139 14.27 21.72 22.23
C ALA A 139 15.10 20.49 21.86
N HIS A 140 16.40 20.47 22.20
CA HIS A 140 17.24 19.32 21.94
C HIS A 140 16.87 18.13 22.84
N GLU A 141 16.68 18.36 24.14
CA GLU A 141 16.29 17.36 25.13
C GLU A 141 14.94 16.75 24.75
N ALA A 142 13.92 17.57 24.48
CA ALA A 142 12.60 17.07 24.13
C ALA A 142 12.57 16.20 22.86
N ILE A 143 13.39 16.51 21.85
CA ILE A 143 13.52 15.67 20.64
C ILE A 143 14.21 14.34 20.97
N GLN A 144 15.22 14.34 21.84
CA GLN A 144 15.87 13.10 22.27
C GLN A 144 14.92 12.24 23.10
N ASP A 145 14.17 12.86 24.00
CA ASP A 145 13.16 12.18 24.83
C ASP A 145 12.05 11.62 23.94
N ALA A 146 11.54 12.36 22.96
CA ALA A 146 10.57 11.85 22.00
C ALA A 146 11.11 10.63 21.23
N LYS A 147 12.39 10.65 20.84
CA LYS A 147 13.02 9.49 20.22
C LYS A 147 13.11 8.32 21.20
N TYR A 148 13.43 8.57 22.47
CA TYR A 148 13.48 7.54 23.50
C TYR A 148 12.10 6.90 23.73
N TRP A 149 11.04 7.70 23.84
CA TRP A 149 9.67 7.24 24.08
C TRP A 149 9.10 6.40 22.91
N ILE A 150 9.37 6.76 21.66
CA ILE A 150 9.01 5.91 20.50
C ILE A 150 9.64 4.52 20.64
N ASN A 151 10.94 4.46 20.96
CA ASN A 151 11.70 3.22 20.89
C ASN A 151 11.45 2.28 22.08
N ASN A 152 11.04 2.83 23.22
CA ASN A 152 10.94 2.06 24.47
C ASN A 152 9.50 1.91 25.00
N THR A 153 8.54 2.67 24.48
CA THR A 153 7.21 2.76 25.12
C THR A 153 6.03 2.69 24.14
N SER A 154 6.26 2.73 22.82
CA SER A 154 5.17 2.59 21.84
C SER A 154 4.62 1.15 21.82
N PRO A 155 3.32 0.94 22.13
CA PRO A 155 2.71 -0.40 22.20
C PRO A 155 2.56 -1.08 20.83
N THR A 156 2.51 -0.31 19.75
CA THR A 156 2.32 -0.80 18.36
C THR A 156 3.63 -1.29 17.73
N LEU A 157 4.78 -0.70 18.09
CA LEU A 157 6.09 -1.12 17.58
C LEU A 157 6.63 -2.39 18.27
N THR A 158 6.25 -2.64 19.52
CA THR A 158 6.63 -3.87 20.24
C THR A 158 5.90 -5.11 19.73
N ARG A 159 4.65 -4.99 19.23
CA ARG A 159 3.90 -6.11 18.64
C ARG A 159 4.47 -6.59 17.30
N SER A 160 4.98 -5.69 16.46
CA SER A 160 5.50 -6.05 15.12
C SER A 160 6.87 -6.75 15.13
N VAL A 161 7.59 -6.70 16.25
CA VAL A 161 8.87 -7.43 16.42
C VAL A 161 8.64 -8.89 16.83
N GLN A 162 7.55 -9.21 17.54
CA GLN A 162 7.30 -10.58 18.00
C GLN A 162 6.73 -11.50 16.91
N THR A 163 6.07 -10.97 15.87
CA THR A 163 5.50 -11.76 14.78
C THR A 163 6.50 -12.19 13.70
N LYS A 164 7.77 -11.75 13.77
CA LYS A 164 8.83 -12.19 12.83
C LYS A 164 9.81 -13.22 13.39
N ALA A 165 9.60 -13.71 14.62
CA ALA A 165 10.51 -14.64 15.29
C ALA A 165 10.02 -16.11 15.34
N THR A 166 8.95 -16.45 14.62
CA THR A 166 8.45 -17.83 14.53
C THR A 166 8.09 -18.18 13.09
N THR A 167 9.10 -18.36 12.24
CA THR A 167 9.04 -19.32 11.12
C THR A 167 10.45 -19.76 10.76
#